data_AF-A0A378JHW3-F1
#
_entry.id   AF-A0A378JHW3-F1
#
_cell.length_a   1.000
_cell.length_b   1.000
_cell.length_c   1.000
_cell.angle_alpha   90.00
_cell.angle_beta   90.00
_cell.angle_gamma   90.00
#
_symmetry.space_group_name_H-M   'P 1'
#
loop_
_entity.id
_entity.type
_entity.pdbx_description
1 polymer ?
#
loop_
_entity_poly.entity_id
_entity_poly.type
_entity_poly.pdbx_seq_one_letter_code
_entity_poly.pdbx_strand_id
1 'polypeptide(L)'
;MEPTLFQDIFSTIASPWVIFIRLGIGFVFFPEGIQKLIFPELFGRGWFKNLGIPYPNILGPLVGWLELVCGVLILLGLFTRIACIPLIILMIIALLTTKMPIWFNGQWGPFQVREVNRYGFWSMLHEARSDWAMLMGCCYLLIVGAGSWSIDAYLN
;
A
#
# COMPACT_ATOMS: atom_id res chain seq x y z
N MET A 1 33.75 -11.07 -4.25
CA MET A 1 33.37 -9.65 -4.39
C MET A 1 32.04 -9.53 -3.66
N GLU A 2 31.94 -8.66 -2.67
CA GLU A 2 30.64 -8.43 -2.04
C GLU A 2 29.68 -7.85 -3.08
N PRO A 3 28.42 -8.33 -3.16
CA PRO A 3 27.44 -7.72 -4.03
C PRO A 3 27.28 -6.26 -3.63
N THR A 4 27.29 -5.38 -4.63
CA THR A 4 27.03 -3.96 -4.39
C THR A 4 25.55 -3.77 -4.01
N LEU A 5 25.22 -2.79 -3.17
CA LEU A 5 23.84 -2.47 -2.76
C LEU A 5 22.87 -2.38 -3.97
N PHE A 6 23.38 -1.93 -5.11
CA PHE A 6 22.66 -1.89 -6.38
C PHE A 6 22.29 -3.29 -6.92
N GLN A 7 23.22 -4.24 -6.90
CA GLN A 7 22.96 -5.63 -7.31
C GLN A 7 21.97 -6.31 -6.37
N ASP A 8 21.99 -6.01 -5.07
CA ASP A 8 21.02 -6.57 -4.12
C ASP A 8 19.58 -6.10 -4.38
N ILE A 9 19.41 -4.86 -4.84
CA ILE A 9 18.10 -4.29 -5.19
C ILE A 9 17.47 -5.01 -6.38
N PHE A 10 18.26 -5.28 -7.42
CA PHE A 10 17.80 -5.94 -8.65
C PHE A 10 17.84 -7.48 -8.57
N SER A 11 18.58 -8.04 -7.61
CA SER A 11 18.62 -9.48 -7.40
C SER A 11 17.24 -10.03 -7.07
N THR A 12 16.87 -11.13 -7.71
CA THR A 12 15.64 -11.85 -7.42
C THR A 12 15.93 -13.32 -7.14
N ILE A 13 15.44 -13.79 -5.99
CA ILE A 13 15.42 -15.20 -5.60
C ILE A 13 14.01 -15.80 -5.78
N ALA A 14 13.09 -15.02 -6.36
CA ALA A 14 11.68 -15.36 -6.49
C ALA A 14 11.41 -16.30 -7.67
N SER A 15 10.46 -17.20 -7.45
CA SER A 15 9.85 -18.01 -8.51
C SER A 15 9.18 -17.11 -9.57
N PRO A 16 9.09 -17.53 -10.85
CA PRO A 16 8.36 -16.79 -11.89
C PRO A 16 6.91 -16.45 -11.49
N TRP A 17 6.29 -17.29 -10.65
CA TRP A 17 4.90 -17.15 -10.22
C TRP A 17 4.63 -15.98 -9.27
N VAL A 18 5.68 -15.29 -8.79
CA VAL A 18 5.56 -14.05 -8.02
C VAL A 18 4.83 -12.94 -8.80
N ILE A 19 4.72 -13.06 -10.13
CA ILE A 19 3.87 -12.18 -10.93
C ILE A 19 2.44 -12.10 -10.41
N PHE A 20 1.83 -13.19 -9.90
CA PHE A 20 0.45 -13.12 -9.39
C PHE A 20 0.32 -12.23 -8.16
N ILE A 21 1.33 -12.23 -7.29
CA ILE A 21 1.41 -11.34 -6.13
C ILE A 21 1.59 -9.90 -6.58
N ARG A 22 2.47 -9.66 -7.57
CA ARG A 22 2.68 -8.33 -8.16
C ARG A 22 1.41 -7.79 -8.82
N LEU A 23 0.70 -8.61 -9.58
CA LEU A 23 -0.57 -8.24 -10.18
C LEU A 23 -1.60 -7.93 -9.10
N GLY A 24 -1.73 -8.76 -8.06
CA GLY A 24 -2.64 -8.52 -6.94
C GLY A 24 -2.40 -7.19 -6.24
N ILE A 25 -1.14 -6.90 -5.88
CA ILE A 25 -0.76 -5.65 -5.20
C ILE A 25 -0.90 -4.46 -6.16
N GLY A 26 -0.32 -4.59 -7.35
CA GLY A 26 -0.30 -3.54 -8.35
C GLY A 26 -1.69 -3.11 -8.81
N PHE A 27 -2.60 -4.06 -9.06
CA PHE A 27 -3.98 -3.75 -9.46
C PHE A 27 -4.85 -3.20 -8.34
N VAL A 28 -4.43 -3.30 -7.07
CA VAL A 28 -5.10 -2.61 -5.97
C VAL A 28 -4.57 -1.17 -5.87
N PHE A 29 -3.25 -0.99 -5.76
CA PHE A 29 -2.68 0.34 -5.52
C PHE A 29 -2.74 1.27 -6.73
N PHE A 30 -2.59 0.75 -7.95
CA PHE A 30 -2.61 1.57 -9.15
C PHE A 30 -3.96 2.30 -9.33
N PRO A 31 -5.12 1.62 -9.35
CA PRO A 31 -6.41 2.29 -9.44
C PRO A 31 -6.73 3.15 -8.22
N GLU A 32 -6.40 2.70 -7.01
CA GLU A 32 -6.61 3.47 -5.77
C GLU A 32 -5.87 4.82 -5.82
N GLY A 33 -4.62 4.82 -6.29
CA GLY A 33 -3.85 6.05 -6.49
C GLY A 33 -4.51 6.99 -7.50
N ILE A 34 -4.97 6.46 -8.64
CA ILE A 34 -5.71 7.24 -9.65
C ILE A 34 -6.97 7.86 -9.04
N GLN A 35 -7.76 7.08 -8.32
CA GLN A 35 -9.03 7.55 -7.73
C GLN A 35 -8.81 8.68 -6.73
N LYS A 36 -7.75 8.61 -5.91
CA LYS A 36 -7.39 9.68 -4.97
C LYS A 36 -7.00 10.98 -5.68
N LEU A 37 -6.46 10.90 -6.90
CA LEU A 37 -6.07 12.08 -7.71
C LEU A 37 -7.22 12.65 -8.55
N ILE A 38 -8.05 11.80 -9.16
CA ILE A 38 -9.18 12.23 -10.00
C ILE A 38 -10.38 12.67 -9.14
N PHE A 39 -10.63 11.99 -8.02
CA PHE A 39 -11.74 12.26 -7.12
C PHE A 39 -11.23 12.68 -5.73
N PRO A 40 -10.54 13.83 -5.62
CA PRO A 40 -9.88 14.25 -4.38
C PRO A 40 -10.86 14.50 -3.24
N GLU A 41 -12.11 14.88 -3.52
CA GLU A 41 -13.11 15.08 -2.46
C GLU A 41 -13.67 13.77 -1.90
N LEU A 42 -13.75 12.72 -2.73
CA LEU A 42 -14.33 11.43 -2.34
C LEU A 42 -13.32 10.49 -1.68
N PHE A 43 -12.09 10.43 -2.21
CA PHE A 43 -11.08 9.46 -1.78
C PHE A 43 -9.78 10.10 -1.31
N GLY A 44 -9.51 11.34 -1.70
CA GLY A 44 -8.29 12.07 -1.35
C GLY A 44 -8.48 13.05 -0.20
N ARG A 45 -8.21 14.33 -0.47
CA ARG A 45 -8.26 15.46 0.48
C ARG A 45 -9.55 15.53 1.30
N GLY A 46 -10.70 15.40 0.66
CA GLY A 46 -12.00 15.50 1.34
C GLY A 46 -12.21 14.35 2.34
N TRP A 47 -11.87 13.14 1.92
CA TRP A 47 -11.90 11.96 2.79
C TRP A 47 -10.90 12.06 3.95
N PHE A 48 -9.68 12.51 3.69
CA PHE A 48 -8.63 12.68 4.70
C PHE A 48 -9.03 13.74 5.74
N LYS A 49 -9.71 14.80 5.30
CA LYS A 49 -10.28 15.81 6.19
C LYS A 49 -11.36 15.23 7.09
N ASN A 50 -12.27 14.43 6.53
CA ASN A 50 -13.32 13.75 7.32
C ASN A 50 -12.73 12.74 8.31
N LEU A 51 -11.61 12.12 7.97
CA LEU A 51 -10.86 11.24 8.86
C LEU A 51 -10.12 11.97 9.98
N GLY A 52 -9.99 13.30 9.96
CA GLY A 52 -9.17 14.03 10.93
C GLY A 52 -7.65 13.93 10.69
N ILE A 53 -7.22 13.57 9.47
CA ILE A 53 -5.80 13.55 9.09
C ILE A 53 -5.28 14.99 8.95
N PRO A 54 -4.11 15.33 9.53
CA PRO A 54 -3.55 16.68 9.42
C PRO A 54 -3.12 17.00 7.98
N TYR A 55 -3.20 18.28 7.59
CA TYR A 55 -2.80 18.76 6.26
C TYR A 55 -3.36 17.92 5.08
N PRO A 56 -4.68 17.70 5.02
CA PRO A 56 -5.30 16.82 4.00
C PRO A 56 -5.00 17.27 2.57
N ASN A 57 -4.78 18.58 2.37
CA ASN A 57 -4.45 19.15 1.06
C ASN A 57 -3.08 18.74 0.52
N ILE A 58 -2.16 18.34 1.40
CA ILE A 58 -0.80 17.90 1.05
C ILE A 58 -0.76 16.37 1.08
N LEU A 59 -1.25 15.75 2.15
CA LEU A 59 -1.16 14.30 2.32
C LEU A 59 -2.05 13.54 1.34
N GLY A 60 -3.26 14.03 1.02
CA GLY A 60 -4.16 13.33 0.08
C GLY A 60 -3.50 13.09 -1.30
N PRO A 61 -3.02 14.13 -1.99
CA PRO A 61 -2.32 13.98 -3.26
C PRO A 61 -1.00 13.23 -3.14
N LEU A 62 -0.24 13.43 -2.06
CA LEU A 62 1.03 12.72 -1.83
C LEU A 62 0.80 11.20 -1.74
N VAL A 63 -0.19 10.77 -0.95
CA VAL A 63 -0.55 9.36 -0.84
C VAL A 63 -1.02 8.83 -2.20
N GLY A 64 -1.88 9.57 -2.90
CA GLY A 64 -2.34 9.18 -4.23
C GLY A 64 -1.21 8.98 -5.25
N TRP A 65 -0.23 9.88 -5.28
CA TRP A 65 0.95 9.74 -6.15
C TRP A 65 1.86 8.57 -5.74
N LEU A 66 2.08 8.37 -4.44
CA LEU A 66 2.88 7.24 -3.96
C LEU A 66 2.23 5.90 -4.34
N GLU A 67 0.93 5.75 -4.10
CA GLU A 67 0.19 4.53 -4.47
C GLU A 67 0.21 4.30 -5.98
N LEU A 68 -0.02 5.36 -6.76
CA LEU A 68 -0.01 5.29 -8.22
C LEU A 68 1.36 4.84 -8.75
N VAL A 69 2.42 5.57 -8.40
CA VAL A 69 3.77 5.33 -8.93
C VAL A 69 4.30 3.98 -8.45
N CYS A 70 4.17 3.67 -7.16
CA CYS A 70 4.64 2.39 -6.64
C CYS A 70 3.81 1.22 -7.16
N GLY A 71 2.51 1.40 -7.36
CA GLY A 71 1.63 0.42 -8.01
C GLY A 71 2.09 0.09 -9.44
N VAL A 72 2.38 1.11 -10.25
CA VAL A 72 2.94 0.90 -11.61
C VAL A 72 4.29 0.20 -11.56
N LEU A 73 5.19 0.65 -10.69
CA LEU A 73 6.52 0.05 -10.53
C LEU A 73 6.44 -1.43 -10.16
N ILE A 74 5.54 -1.81 -9.25
CA ILE A 74 5.31 -3.22 -8.89
C ILE A 74 4.68 -3.99 -10.05
N LEU A 75 3.73 -3.42 -10.80
CA LEU A 75 3.14 -4.07 -11.97
C LEU A 75 4.21 -4.36 -13.04
N LEU A 76 5.10 -3.41 -13.30
CA LEU A 76 6.20 -3.57 -14.26
C LEU A 76 7.33 -4.46 -13.70
N GLY A 77 7.45 -4.56 -12.39
CA GLY A 77 8.53 -5.31 -11.76
C GLY A 77 9.82 -4.52 -11.83
N LEU A 78 9.73 -3.21 -11.64
CA LEU A 78 10.84 -2.28 -11.68
C LEU A 78 11.03 -1.68 -10.28
N PHE A 79 12.25 -1.77 -9.74
CA PHE A 79 12.58 -1.36 -8.38
C PHE A 79 11.60 -1.89 -7.32
N THR A 80 11.17 -3.16 -7.43
CA THR A 80 10.02 -3.64 -6.64
C THR A 80 10.26 -3.54 -5.15
N ARG A 81 11.48 -3.83 -4.69
CA ARG A 81 11.84 -3.76 -3.26
C ARG A 81 11.69 -2.32 -2.76
N ILE A 82 12.17 -1.34 -3.51
CA ILE A 82 12.08 0.07 -3.15
C ILE A 82 10.62 0.52 -3.17
N ALA A 83 9.85 0.15 -4.18
CA ALA A 83 8.43 0.49 -4.31
C ALA A 83 7.56 -0.10 -3.18
N CYS A 84 7.96 -1.24 -2.60
CA CYS A 84 7.22 -1.84 -1.48
C CYS A 84 7.35 -1.05 -0.17
N ILE A 85 8.48 -0.38 0.08
CA ILE A 85 8.73 0.37 1.32
C ILE A 85 7.66 1.46 1.57
N PRO A 86 7.40 2.40 0.64
CA PRO A 86 6.37 3.42 0.85
C PRO A 86 4.97 2.79 0.96
N LEU A 87 4.64 1.75 0.18
CA LEU A 87 3.35 1.07 0.29
C LEU A 87 3.14 0.40 1.64
N ILE A 88 4.17 -0.23 2.21
CA ILE A 88 4.12 -0.81 3.56
C ILE A 88 3.83 0.28 4.60
N ILE A 89 4.54 1.40 4.52
CA ILE A 89 4.33 2.53 5.43
C ILE A 89 2.89 3.06 5.32
N LEU A 90 2.39 3.24 4.09
CA LEU A 90 1.02 3.68 3.84
C LEU A 90 -0.01 2.71 4.40
N MET A 91 0.19 1.40 4.23
CA MET A 91 -0.71 0.39 4.79
C MET A 91 -0.70 0.37 6.32
N ILE A 92 0.46 0.51 6.95
CA ILE A 92 0.55 0.60 8.42
C ILE A 92 -0.22 1.84 8.92
N ILE A 93 0.01 3.00 8.29
CA ILE A 93 -0.70 4.24 8.64
C ILE A 93 -2.21 4.08 8.40
N ALA A 94 -2.63 3.49 7.27
CA ALA A 94 -4.03 3.24 6.96
C ALA A 94 -4.69 2.33 8.01
N LEU A 95 -4.04 1.24 8.41
CA LEU A 95 -4.52 0.36 9.48
C LEU A 95 -4.70 1.10 10.81
N LEU A 96 -3.71 1.91 11.19
CA LEU A 96 -3.75 2.68 12.43
C LEU A 96 -4.79 3.80 12.40
N THR A 97 -5.00 4.45 11.27
CA THR A 97 -5.90 5.61 11.17
C THR A 97 -7.35 5.23 10.89
N THR A 98 -7.58 4.15 10.14
CA THR A 98 -8.93 3.77 9.67
C THR A 98 -9.49 2.53 10.36
N LYS A 99 -8.65 1.59 10.80
CA LYS A 99 -9.12 0.30 11.35
C LYS A 99 -9.07 0.27 12.87
N MET A 100 -8.04 0.85 13.51
CA MET A 100 -8.00 0.96 14.98
C MET A 100 -9.24 1.67 15.59
N PRO A 101 -9.77 2.77 15.00
CA PRO A 101 -11.00 3.36 15.52
C PRO A 101 -12.19 2.39 15.49
N ILE A 102 -12.28 1.47 14.52
CA ILE A 102 -13.35 0.46 14.46
C ILE A 102 -13.27 -0.49 15.66
N TRP A 103 -12.05 -0.82 16.09
CA TRP A 103 -11.85 -1.66 17.27
C TRP A 103 -12.24 -0.94 18.57
N PHE A 104 -11.88 0.34 18.69
CA PHE A 104 -12.12 1.16 19.89
C PHE A 104 -13.45 1.94 19.84
N ASN A 105 -14.47 1.45 19.14
CA ASN A 105 -15.80 2.07 19.06
C ASN A 105 -15.77 3.56 18.65
N GLY A 106 -14.89 3.92 17.71
CA GLY A 106 -14.70 5.27 17.19
C GLY A 106 -13.75 6.15 18.02
N GLN A 107 -13.22 5.67 19.15
CA GLN A 107 -12.37 6.44 20.04
C GLN A 107 -10.88 6.11 19.80
N TRP A 108 -10.28 6.72 18.78
CA TRP A 108 -8.85 6.55 18.51
C TRP A 108 -8.23 7.85 17.99
N GLY A 109 -7.59 8.59 18.90
CA GLY A 109 -6.92 9.84 18.58
C GLY A 109 -7.86 10.88 17.92
N PRO A 110 -7.36 11.71 16.98
CA PRO A 110 -8.20 12.64 16.23
C PRO A 110 -8.99 11.97 15.10
N PHE A 111 -8.88 10.65 14.94
CA PHE A 111 -9.32 9.97 13.73
C PHE A 111 -10.78 9.57 13.78
N GLN A 112 -11.55 9.95 12.76
CA GLN A 112 -12.98 9.65 12.65
C GLN A 112 -13.23 8.69 11.50
N VAL A 113 -13.90 7.58 11.77
CA VAL A 113 -14.19 6.56 10.76
C VAL A 113 -15.66 6.60 10.40
N ARG A 114 -15.96 6.25 9.15
CA ARG A 114 -17.32 6.04 8.67
C ARG A 114 -18.09 5.10 9.60
N GLU A 115 -19.38 5.35 9.77
CA GLU A 115 -20.25 4.43 10.52
C GLU A 115 -20.22 3.04 9.89
N VAL A 116 -19.92 2.05 10.72
CA VAL A 116 -19.93 0.63 10.38
C VAL A 116 -21.07 -0.07 11.11
N ASN A 117 -21.63 -1.13 10.51
CA ASN A 117 -22.78 -1.86 11.07
C ASN A 117 -22.52 -2.41 12.49
N ARG A 118 -21.27 -2.72 12.80
CA ARG A 118 -20.86 -3.22 14.11
C ARG A 118 -19.45 -2.75 14.41
N TYR A 119 -19.21 -2.29 15.64
CA TYR A 119 -17.87 -2.01 16.14
C TYR A 119 -17.30 -3.22 16.90
N GLY A 120 -15.98 -3.21 17.07
CA GLY A 120 -15.24 -4.22 17.81
C GLY A 120 -14.24 -5.00 16.96
N PHE A 121 -13.47 -5.85 17.63
CA PHE A 121 -12.29 -6.52 17.06
C PHE A 121 -12.59 -7.30 15.77
N TRP A 122 -13.66 -8.11 15.76
CA TRP A 122 -14.03 -8.94 14.60
C TRP A 122 -14.46 -8.10 13.40
N SER A 123 -15.11 -6.97 13.63
CA SER A 123 -15.51 -6.05 12.56
C SER A 123 -14.28 -5.33 11.99
N MET A 124 -13.40 -4.86 12.86
CA MET A 124 -12.12 -4.26 12.47
C MET A 124 -11.30 -5.23 11.61
N LEU A 125 -11.16 -6.49 12.03
CA LEU A 125 -10.45 -7.50 11.24
C LEU A 125 -11.12 -7.75 9.89
N HIS A 126 -12.46 -7.81 9.85
CA HIS A 126 -13.20 -8.02 8.60
C HIS A 126 -13.00 -6.87 7.61
N GLU A 127 -13.00 -5.64 8.09
CA GLU A 127 -12.75 -4.43 7.29
C GLU A 127 -11.27 -4.29 6.92
N ALA A 128 -10.33 -4.84 7.71
CA ALA A 128 -8.89 -4.76 7.47
C ALA A 128 -8.34 -5.87 6.56
N ARG A 129 -9.16 -6.82 6.09
CA ARG A 129 -8.70 -8.00 5.32
C ARG A 129 -7.89 -7.63 4.09
N SER A 130 -8.36 -6.64 3.33
CA SER A 130 -7.68 -6.14 2.13
C SER A 130 -6.34 -5.50 2.48
N ASP A 131 -6.33 -4.59 3.44
CA ASP A 131 -5.15 -3.85 3.88
C ASP A 131 -4.07 -4.81 4.40
N TRP A 132 -4.48 -5.82 5.17
CA TRP A 132 -3.59 -6.84 5.70
C TRP A 132 -2.99 -7.71 4.58
N ALA A 133 -3.80 -8.14 3.62
CA ALA A 133 -3.32 -8.91 2.47
C ALA A 133 -2.32 -8.12 1.64
N MET A 134 -2.59 -6.84 1.39
CA MET A 134 -1.68 -5.94 0.66
C MET A 134 -0.37 -5.71 1.42
N LEU A 135 -0.45 -5.48 2.74
CA LEU A 135 0.73 -5.33 3.60
C LEU A 135 1.62 -6.58 3.55
N MET A 136 1.03 -7.76 3.77
CA MET A 136 1.77 -9.03 3.72
C MET A 136 2.36 -9.30 2.34
N GLY A 137 1.62 -8.98 1.27
CA GLY A 137 2.10 -9.08 -0.10
C GLY A 137 3.31 -8.18 -0.37
N CYS A 138 3.27 -6.92 0.09
CA CYS A 138 4.39 -6.01 -0.05
C CYS A 138 5.61 -6.48 0.76
N CYS A 139 5.42 -6.97 2.00
CA CYS A 139 6.50 -7.57 2.78
C CYS A 139 7.12 -8.78 2.07
N TYR A 140 6.31 -9.63 1.46
CA TYR A 140 6.79 -10.76 0.67
C TYR A 140 7.65 -10.30 -0.52
N LEU A 141 7.19 -9.32 -1.30
CA LEU A 141 7.95 -8.77 -2.42
C LEU A 141 9.23 -8.05 -1.98
N LEU A 142 9.24 -7.42 -0.80
CA LEU A 142 10.42 -6.78 -0.22
C LEU A 142 11.52 -7.82 0.11
N ILE A 143 11.13 -9.00 0.60
CA ILE A 143 12.06 -10.07 0.98
C ILE A 143 12.57 -10.84 -0.24
N VAL A 144 11.67 -11.26 -1.14
CA VAL A 144 11.97 -12.21 -2.21
C VAL A 144 12.33 -11.51 -3.54
N GLY A 145 11.89 -10.27 -3.74
CA GLY A 145 12.10 -9.48 -4.95
C GLY A 145 11.04 -9.72 -6.04
N ALA A 146 11.34 -9.26 -7.26
CA ALA A 146 10.36 -9.05 -8.34
C ALA A 146 9.98 -10.32 -9.16
N GLY A 147 10.77 -11.39 -9.08
CA GLY A 147 10.64 -12.62 -9.88
C GLY A 147 11.30 -12.51 -11.26
N SER A 148 11.42 -13.64 -11.96
CA SER A 148 12.11 -13.70 -13.27
C SER A 148 11.37 -13.00 -14.42
N TRP A 149 10.06 -12.76 -14.30
CA TRP A 149 9.26 -12.00 -15.26
C TRP A 149 9.18 -10.51 -14.90
N SER A 150 10.27 -9.97 -14.35
CA SER A 150 10.36 -8.57 -13.96
C SER A 150 11.37 -7.85 -14.86
N ILE A 151 11.19 -6.53 -14.99
CA ILE A 151 12.21 -5.70 -15.65
C ILE A 151 13.49 -5.70 -14.81
N ASP A 152 13.38 -5.77 -13.47
CA ASP A 152 14.53 -5.93 -12.57
C ASP A 152 15.40 -7.16 -12.94
N ALA A 153 14.78 -8.28 -13.30
CA ALA A 153 15.50 -9.48 -13.73
C ALA A 153 16.17 -9.35 -15.11
N TYR A 154 15.73 -8.41 -15.95
CA TYR A 154 16.37 -8.11 -17.23
C TYR A 154 17.56 -7.14 -17.09
N LEU A 155 17.58 -6.35 -16.01
CA LEU A 155 18.61 -5.34 -15.73
C LEU A 155 19.77 -5.84 -14.86
N ASN A 156 19.68 -7.06 -14.33
CA ASN A 156 20.67 -7.71 -13.46
C ASN A 156 21.57 -8.66 -14.25
#